data_AF-A0A7S3UAE2-F1
#
_entry.id   AF-A0A7S3UAE2-F1
#
_cell.length_a   1.000
_cell.length_b   1.000
_cell.length_c   1.000
_cell.angle_alpha   90.00
_cell.angle_beta   90.00
_cell.angle_gamma   90.00
#
_symmetry.space_group_name_H-M   'P 1'
#
loop_
_entity.id
_entity.type
_entity.pdbx_description
1 polymer ?
#
loop_
_entity_poly.entity_id
_entity_poly.type
_entity_poly.pdbx_seq_one_letter_code
_entity_poly.pdbx_strand_id
1 'polypeptide(L)'
;QMAKYLTSVYVSGWQCSSTASTSNEPGPDVADYPYDTVPNKVDQLFRAQLFHDRKQYEERRRMTPEARAKAPVVDYMNPIIADADTGHGGLTATMKLTKMFVENGAAGIHIE
;
A
#
# COMPACT_ATOMS: atom_id res chain seq x y z
N GLN A 1 -3.35 -5.49 11.20
CA GLN A 1 -2.59 -5.79 12.44
C GLN A 1 -1.48 -4.77 12.65
N MET A 2 -0.62 -4.54 11.66
CA MET A 2 0.47 -3.53 11.70
C MET A 2 0.00 -2.14 12.18
N ALA A 3 -1.14 -1.67 11.66
CA ALA A 3 -1.78 -0.39 12.01
C ALA A 3 -1.96 -0.11 13.52
N LYS A 4 -1.92 -1.13 14.38
CA LYS A 4 -2.03 -0.95 15.84
C LYS A 4 -0.73 -0.48 16.49
N TYR A 5 0.41 -0.68 15.83
CA TYR A 5 1.74 -0.59 16.45
C TYR A 5 2.76 0.15 15.59
N LEU A 6 2.57 0.18 14.28
CA LEU A 6 3.43 0.87 13.32
C LEU A 6 2.69 2.06 12.72
N THR A 7 3.42 3.10 12.34
CA THR A 7 2.86 4.34 11.78
C THR A 7 3.03 4.45 10.26
N SER A 8 3.64 3.45 9.63
CA SER A 8 3.83 3.39 8.18
C SER A 8 3.75 1.94 7.68
N VAL A 9 3.63 1.81 6.36
CA VAL A 9 3.70 0.53 5.64
C VAL A 9 4.75 0.67 4.55
N TYR A 10 5.62 -0.33 4.42
CA TYR A 10 6.55 -0.44 3.30
C TYR A 10 6.06 -1.52 2.34
N VAL A 11 6.08 -1.22 1.04
CA VAL A 11 5.78 -2.17 -0.04
C VAL A 11 7.07 -2.42 -0.82
N SER A 12 7.62 -3.62 -0.67
CA SER A 12 8.91 -4.04 -1.22
C SER A 12 8.77 -4.61 -2.64
N GLY A 13 9.68 -4.23 -3.55
CA GLY A 13 9.84 -4.84 -4.88
C GLY A 13 10.20 -6.33 -4.77
N TRP A 14 11.21 -6.67 -3.98
CA TRP A 14 11.61 -8.05 -3.65
C TRP A 14 10.42 -8.94 -3.25
N GLN A 15 9.58 -8.49 -2.31
CA GLN A 15 8.41 -9.26 -1.89
C GLN A 15 7.37 -9.39 -3.01
N CYS A 16 7.18 -8.33 -3.80
CA CYS A 16 6.24 -8.36 -4.91
C CYS A 16 6.70 -9.30 -6.03
N SER A 17 8.00 -9.38 -6.31
CA SER A 17 8.56 -10.31 -7.30
C SER A 17 8.14 -11.76 -7.03
N SER A 18 8.21 -12.19 -5.77
CA SER A 18 7.89 -13.58 -5.40
C SER A 18 6.41 -13.83 -5.09
N THR A 19 5.58 -12.79 -4.86
CA THR A 19 4.22 -12.98 -4.29
C THR A 19 3.10 -12.19 -4.95
N ALA A 20 3.42 -11.25 -5.85
CA ALA A 20 2.45 -10.27 -6.32
C ALA A 20 2.65 -9.79 -7.77
N SER A 21 3.55 -10.39 -8.54
CA SER A 21 3.71 -10.09 -9.97
C SER A 21 2.36 -10.10 -10.68
N THR A 22 2.04 -9.05 -11.45
CA THR A 22 0.74 -8.94 -12.15
C THR A 22 0.53 -10.07 -13.16
N SER A 23 1.61 -10.68 -13.67
CA SER A 23 1.53 -11.84 -14.56
C SER A 23 1.29 -13.17 -13.82
N ASN A 24 1.33 -13.16 -12.47
CA ASN A 24 1.38 -14.34 -11.61
C ASN A 24 2.60 -15.25 -11.83
N GLU A 25 3.63 -14.77 -12.52
CA GLU A 25 4.93 -15.45 -12.62
C GLU A 25 5.84 -14.95 -11.48
N PRO A 26 6.17 -15.79 -10.49
CA PRO A 26 7.07 -15.40 -9.40
C PRO A 26 8.53 -15.45 -9.85
N GLY A 27 9.36 -14.58 -9.29
CA GLY A 27 10.79 -14.53 -9.63
C GLY A 27 11.69 -14.05 -8.49
N PRO A 28 13.02 -14.07 -8.73
CA PRO A 28 13.97 -13.35 -7.90
C PRO A 28 13.81 -11.84 -8.05
N ASP A 29 14.46 -11.07 -7.20
CA ASP A 29 14.41 -9.61 -7.20
C ASP A 29 15.30 -9.02 -8.31
N VAL A 30 14.72 -8.89 -9.49
CA VAL A 30 15.39 -8.38 -10.69
C VAL A 30 14.53 -7.39 -11.49
N ALA A 31 13.41 -6.94 -10.91
CA ALA A 31 12.48 -5.98 -11.50
C ALA A 31 12.04 -6.30 -12.95
N ASP A 32 11.91 -7.58 -13.31
CA ASP A 32 11.48 -8.04 -14.65
C ASP A 32 9.97 -8.29 -14.75
N TYR A 33 9.24 -8.14 -13.64
CA TYR A 33 7.78 -8.14 -13.61
C TYR A 33 7.21 -6.89 -14.31
N PRO A 34 5.95 -6.94 -14.81
CA PRO A 34 5.28 -5.74 -15.30
C PRO A 34 5.28 -4.62 -14.26
N TYR A 35 5.65 -3.41 -14.65
CA TYR A 35 5.88 -2.27 -13.74
C TYR A 35 4.64 -1.83 -12.94
N ASP A 36 3.45 -2.33 -13.28
CA ASP A 36 2.23 -2.12 -12.51
C ASP A 36 2.14 -2.99 -11.24
N THR A 37 3.03 -3.97 -11.09
CA THR A 37 3.08 -4.94 -9.97
C THR A 37 3.08 -4.25 -8.61
N VAL A 38 4.06 -3.37 -8.35
CA VAL A 38 4.17 -2.70 -7.06
C VAL A 38 3.07 -1.64 -6.87
N PRO A 39 2.72 -0.80 -7.87
CA PRO A 39 1.54 0.06 -7.79
C PRO A 39 0.25 -0.69 -7.47
N ASN A 40 0.02 -1.87 -8.04
CA ASN A 40 -1.16 -2.70 -7.76
C ASN A 40 -1.16 -3.23 -6.32
N LYS A 41 0.02 -3.54 -5.76
CA LYS A 41 0.15 -3.89 -4.34
C LYS A 41 -0.21 -2.71 -3.44
N VAL A 42 0.20 -1.49 -3.80
CA VAL A 42 -0.19 -0.27 -3.08
C VAL A 42 -1.71 -0.11 -3.08
N ASP A 43 -2.36 -0.20 -4.25
CA ASP A 43 -3.83 -0.08 -4.37
C ASP A 43 -4.54 -1.13 -3.51
N GLN A 44 -4.06 -2.38 -3.53
CA GLN A 44 -4.62 -3.46 -2.72
C GLN A 44 -4.64 -3.11 -1.23
N LEU A 45 -3.51 -2.62 -0.70
CA LEU A 45 -3.39 -2.26 0.72
C LEU A 45 -4.16 -1.00 1.06
N PHE A 46 -4.10 0.02 0.19
CA PHE A 46 -4.77 1.30 0.40
C PHE A 46 -6.29 1.14 0.42
N ARG A 47 -6.87 0.35 -0.49
CA ARG A 47 -8.31 0.02 -0.45
C ARG A 47 -8.70 -0.70 0.84
N ALA A 48 -7.86 -1.60 1.34
CA ALA A 48 -8.10 -2.29 2.61
C ALA A 48 -8.04 -1.33 3.81
N GLN A 49 -7.07 -0.42 3.85
CA GLN A 49 -6.98 0.63 4.88
C GLN A 49 -8.26 1.46 4.92
N LEU A 50 -8.68 2.00 3.76
CA LEU A 50 -9.90 2.79 3.62
C LEU A 50 -11.16 2.01 4.05
N PHE A 51 -11.25 0.73 3.71
CA PHE A 51 -12.37 -0.12 4.13
C PHE A 51 -12.41 -0.28 5.64
N HIS A 52 -11.28 -0.60 6.27
CA HIS A 52 -11.21 -0.82 7.71
C HIS A 52 -11.44 0.46 8.52
N ASP A 53 -10.99 1.61 8.01
CA ASP A 53 -11.30 2.91 8.60
C ASP A 53 -12.81 3.18 8.60
N ARG A 54 -13.48 3.07 7.44
CA ARG A 54 -14.94 3.24 7.34
C ARG A 54 -15.70 2.29 8.24
N LYS A 55 -15.28 1.02 8.29
CA LYS A 55 -15.89 0.00 9.14
C LYS A 55 -15.80 0.38 10.62
N GLN A 56 -14.61 0.76 11.08
CA GLN A 56 -14.40 1.20 12.46
C GLN A 56 -15.22 2.46 12.78
N TYR A 57 -15.24 3.43 11.87
CA TYR A 57 -16.01 4.66 12.04
C TYR A 57 -17.50 4.38 12.21
N GLU A 58 -18.06 3.52 11.37
CA GLU A 58 -19.46 3.10 11.40
C GLU A 58 -19.81 2.40 12.73
N GLU A 59 -18.99 1.42 13.14
CA GLU A 59 -19.18 0.67 14.37
C GLU A 59 -19.16 1.60 15.59
N ARG A 60 -18.20 2.53 15.64
CA ARG A 60 -18.06 3.50 16.75
C ARG A 60 -19.19 4.52 16.82
N ARG A 61 -19.81 4.86 15.68
CA ARG A 61 -20.98 5.76 15.63
C ARG A 61 -22.21 5.14 16.30
N ARG A 62 -22.31 3.81 16.32
CA ARG A 62 -23.39 3.07 17.00
C ARG A 62 -23.15 2.82 18.48
N MET A 63 -21.93 3.03 18.99
CA MET A 63 -21.58 2.81 20.39
C MET A 63 -22.05 3.95 21.31
N THR A 64 -22.30 3.65 22.59
CA THR A 64 -22.45 4.68 23.62
C THR A 64 -21.08 5.33 23.93
N PRO A 65 -21.04 6.51 24.58
CA PRO A 65 -19.79 7.13 25.00
C PRO A 65 -18.91 6.20 25.87
N GLU A 66 -19.51 5.44 26.78
CA GLU A 66 -18.80 4.55 27.71
C GLU A 66 -18.18 3.35 26.97
N ALA A 67 -18.89 2.80 26.00
CA ALA A 67 -18.37 1.72 25.16
C ALA A 67 -17.20 2.20 24.28
N ARG A 68 -17.32 3.40 23.69
CA ARG A 68 -16.22 4.01 22.91
C ARG A 68 -14.95 4.26 23.72
N ALA A 69 -15.08 4.58 25.01
CA ALA A 69 -13.93 4.78 25.89
C ALA A 69 -13.16 3.48 26.17
N LYS A 70 -13.85 2.33 26.12
CA LYS A 70 -13.26 0.99 26.32
C LYS A 70 -12.72 0.36 25.04
N ALA A 71 -13.12 0.87 23.87
CA ALA A 71 -12.68 0.41 22.56
C ALA A 71 -11.66 1.39 21.96
N PRO A 72 -10.34 1.12 22.03
CA PRO A 72 -9.33 2.02 21.47
C PRO A 72 -9.48 2.12 19.95
N VAL A 73 -9.23 3.33 19.41
CA VAL A 73 -9.23 3.62 17.98
C VAL A 73 -7.93 3.10 17.36
N VAL A 74 -8.02 2.39 16.24
CA VAL A 74 -6.87 2.06 15.41
C VAL A 74 -6.80 3.06 14.27
N ASP A 75 -5.62 3.67 14.06
CA ASP A 75 -5.37 4.44 12.86
C ASP A 75 -5.04 3.50 11.71
N TYR A 76 -5.98 3.32 10.76
CA TYR A 76 -5.76 2.46 9.60
C TYR A 76 -5.06 3.19 8.45
N MET A 77 -5.01 4.52 8.46
CA MET A 77 -4.52 5.35 7.35
C MET A 77 -3.01 5.58 7.43
N ASN A 78 -2.26 4.51 7.69
CA ASN A 78 -0.80 4.55 7.72
C ASN A 78 -0.25 4.85 6.31
N PRO A 79 0.60 5.89 6.15
CA PRO A 79 1.26 6.20 4.89
C PRO A 79 2.04 5.01 4.32
N ILE A 80 1.89 4.78 3.02
CA ILE A 80 2.58 3.71 2.28
C ILE A 80 3.80 4.29 1.56
N ILE A 81 4.99 3.75 1.85
CA ILE A 81 6.21 3.98 1.07
C ILE A 81 6.41 2.76 0.17
N ALA A 82 6.57 2.97 -1.13
CA ALA A 82 6.66 1.87 -2.10
C ALA A 82 7.97 1.90 -2.90
N ASP A 83 8.37 0.72 -3.35
CA ASP A 83 9.52 0.49 -4.20
C ASP A 83 9.20 0.79 -5.67
N ALA A 84 9.94 1.71 -6.30
CA ALA A 84 9.82 2.01 -7.72
C ALA A 84 10.94 1.41 -8.57
N ASP A 85 11.77 0.52 -7.98
CA ASP A 85 12.94 -0.07 -8.62
C ASP A 85 13.84 1.03 -9.24
N THR A 86 14.32 0.83 -10.47
CA THR A 86 15.05 1.84 -11.26
C THR A 86 14.13 2.74 -12.11
N GLY A 87 12.81 2.64 -11.91
CA GLY A 87 11.81 3.36 -12.71
C GLY A 87 11.30 2.62 -13.95
N HIS A 88 11.66 1.34 -14.13
CA HIS A 88 11.13 0.43 -15.16
C HIS A 88 11.29 0.92 -16.62
N GLY A 89 12.38 1.64 -16.89
CA GLY A 89 12.74 2.10 -18.23
C GLY A 89 13.31 3.51 -18.23
N GLY A 90 13.10 4.24 -19.34
CA GLY A 90 13.52 5.64 -19.46
C GLY A 90 12.55 6.63 -18.79
N LEU A 91 12.84 7.93 -18.89
CA LEU A 91 12.10 9.00 -18.21
C LEU A 91 10.57 8.93 -18.38
N THR A 92 10.08 8.57 -19.58
CA THR A 92 8.63 8.46 -19.83
C THR A 92 8.00 7.27 -19.12
N ALA A 93 8.74 6.16 -18.93
CA ALA A 93 8.30 5.03 -18.12
C ALA A 93 8.25 5.42 -16.65
N THR A 94 9.31 6.08 -16.14
CA THR A 94 9.37 6.58 -14.75
C THR A 94 8.20 7.53 -14.43
N MET A 95 7.85 8.44 -15.34
CA MET A 95 6.71 9.34 -15.16
C MET A 95 5.36 8.58 -15.12
N LYS A 96 5.19 7.56 -15.97
CA LYS A 96 3.99 6.72 -15.99
C LYS A 96 3.88 5.87 -14.73
N LEU A 97 4.99 5.27 -14.28
CA LEU A 97 5.07 4.52 -13.04
C LEU A 97 4.71 5.40 -11.84
N THR A 98 5.29 6.60 -11.77
CA THR A 98 5.00 7.59 -10.71
C THR A 98 3.52 7.97 -10.71
N LYS A 99 2.92 8.22 -11.88
CA LYS A 99 1.47 8.48 -12.01
C LYS A 99 0.65 7.36 -11.38
N MET A 100 0.97 6.10 -11.68
CA MET A 100 0.25 4.95 -11.12
C MET A 100 0.38 4.88 -9.59
N PHE A 101 1.58 5.10 -9.04
CA PHE A 101 1.76 5.16 -7.59
C PHE A 101 0.92 6.25 -6.92
N VAL A 102 0.90 7.45 -7.49
CA VAL A 102 0.10 8.57 -6.98
C VAL A 102 -1.40 8.23 -7.03
N GLU A 103 -1.87 7.67 -8.14
CA GLU A 103 -3.29 7.30 -8.30
C GLU A 103 -3.72 6.16 -7.36
N ASN A 104 -2.81 5.24 -7.04
CA ASN A 104 -3.07 4.07 -6.20
C ASN A 104 -2.89 4.32 -4.69
N GLY A 105 -2.46 5.52 -4.28
CA GLY A 105 -2.39 5.92 -2.88
C GLY A 105 -1.03 5.76 -2.21
N ALA A 106 0.06 5.74 -2.97
CA ALA A 106 1.41 5.82 -2.38
C ALA A 106 1.61 7.20 -1.73
N ALA A 107 2.12 7.22 -0.50
CA ALA A 107 2.52 8.45 0.18
C ALA A 107 3.96 8.87 -0.18
N GLY A 108 4.79 7.91 -0.59
CA GLY A 108 6.12 8.14 -1.10
C GLY A 108 6.61 6.94 -1.91
N ILE A 109 7.58 7.19 -2.79
CA ILE A 109 8.28 6.15 -3.54
C ILE A 109 9.78 6.35 -3.42
N HIS A 110 10.56 5.29 -3.50
CA HIS A 110 12.02 5.36 -3.65
C HIS A 110 12.44 4.76 -5.00
N ILE A 111 13.52 5.28 -5.56
CA ILE A 111 14.06 4.92 -6.88
C ILE A 111 15.59 4.83 -6.77
N GLU A 112 16.22 3.86 -7.45
CA GLU A 112 17.66 3.62 -7.44
C GLU A 112 18.38 3.93 -8.77
#